data_AF-A0A2M8C5R8-F1
#
_entry.id   AF-A0A2M8C5R8-F1
#
_cell.length_a   1.000
_cell.length_b   1.000
_cell.length_c   1.000
_cell.angle_alpha   90.00
_cell.angle_beta   90.00
_cell.angle_gamma   90.00
#
_symmetry.space_group_name_H-M   'P 1'
#
loop_
_entity.id
_entity.type
_entity.pdbx_description
1 polymer ?
#
loop_
_entity_poly.entity_id
_entity_poly.type
_entity_poly.pdbx_seq_one_letter_code
_entity_poly.pdbx_strand_id
1 'polypeptide(L)'
;MLIIRLQRTGKKHEPHFRIVAADSRRHVSKNSIKVLGYFNPRTKQLKYDEKAILELLGFGAKVSNRVARLLENKIKHKTLKPINHPEKKAKKIKTKETKTEKSATEETIAKEKETTSVEIKDTEIPDGAPLPTLTL
;
A
#
# COMPACT_ATOMS: atom_id res chain seq x y z
N MET A 1 -17.55 2.73 12.09
CA MET A 1 -17.70 1.41 12.74
C MET A 1 -16.32 0.83 13.00
N LEU A 2 -16.12 0.00 14.02
CA LEU A 2 -14.82 -0.63 14.27
C LEU A 2 -14.51 -1.69 13.21
N ILE A 3 -13.35 -1.60 12.56
CA ILE A 3 -12.91 -2.51 11.51
C ILE A 3 -11.49 -3.02 11.78
N ILE A 4 -11.30 -4.34 11.63
CA ILE A 4 -9.99 -4.99 11.55
C ILE A 4 -9.53 -4.99 10.08
N ARG A 5 -8.49 -4.20 9.80
CA ARG A 5 -7.94 -3.95 8.46
C ARG A 5 -6.42 -4.09 8.41
N LEU A 6 -5.89 -4.28 7.20
CA LEU A 6 -4.44 -4.21 6.97
C LEU A 6 -4.02 -2.75 6.80
N GLN A 7 -3.06 -2.31 7.61
CA GLN A 7 -2.32 -1.07 7.40
C GLN A 7 -1.00 -1.40 6.69
N ARG A 8 -0.72 -0.79 5.54
CA ARG A 8 0.57 -0.96 4.86
C ARG A 8 1.67 -0.22 5.64
N THR A 9 2.82 -0.87 5.74
CA THR A 9 4.10 -0.33 6.21
C THR A 9 5.22 -0.89 5.31
N GLY A 10 6.47 -0.53 5.58
CA GLY A 10 7.62 -0.90 4.73
C GLY A 10 7.84 0.04 3.53
N LYS A 11 8.86 -0.28 2.72
CA LYS A 11 9.42 0.58 1.67
C LYS A 11 8.68 0.44 0.32
N LYS A 12 9.13 1.19 -0.69
CA LYS A 12 8.81 0.92 -2.11
C LYS A 12 9.27 -0.51 -2.45
N HIS A 13 8.47 -1.27 -3.20
CA HIS A 13 8.71 -2.68 -3.54
C HIS A 13 8.80 -3.69 -2.37
N GLU A 14 8.82 -3.23 -1.11
CA GLU A 14 8.83 -4.08 0.09
C GLU A 14 7.56 -3.85 0.93
N PRO A 15 6.39 -4.37 0.49
CA PRO A 15 5.16 -4.24 1.26
C PRO A 15 5.23 -5.11 2.52
N HIS A 16 4.98 -4.49 3.66
CA HIS A 16 4.67 -5.16 4.92
C HIS A 16 3.30 -4.68 5.39
N PHE A 17 2.59 -5.47 6.19
CA PHE A 17 1.29 -5.10 6.71
C PHE A 17 1.20 -5.31 8.21
N ARG A 18 0.55 -4.39 8.91
CA ARG A 18 0.09 -4.55 10.29
C ARG A 18 -1.40 -4.88 10.27
N ILE A 19 -1.83 -5.82 11.11
CA ILE A 19 -3.25 -6.10 11.36
C ILE A 19 -3.68 -5.14 12.47
N VAL A 20 -4.66 -4.29 12.18
CA VAL A 20 -5.00 -3.12 13.00
C VAL A 20 -6.51 -3.02 13.19
N ALA A 21 -6.93 -2.75 14.43
CA ALA A 21 -8.27 -2.28 14.75
C ALA A 21 -8.33 -0.74 14.69
N ALA A 22 -9.23 -0.19 13.87
CA ALA A 22 -9.47 1.24 13.75
C ALA A 22 -10.92 1.54 13.35
N ASP A 23 -11.40 2.77 13.59
CA ASP A 23 -12.68 3.20 13.01
C ASP A 23 -12.56 3.32 11.48
N SER A 24 -13.54 2.75 10.78
CA SER A 24 -13.70 2.77 9.32
C SER A 24 -13.45 4.12 8.68
N ARG A 25 -13.87 5.21 9.34
CA ARG A 25 -13.77 6.59 8.85
C ARG A 25 -12.35 7.17 8.88
N ARG A 26 -11.42 6.59 9.64
CA ARG A 26 -10.04 7.11 9.77
C ARG A 26 -9.18 6.64 8.60
N HIS A 27 -8.23 7.48 8.17
CA HIS A 27 -7.24 7.12 7.15
C HIS A 27 -6.50 5.81 7.48
N VAL A 28 -6.21 4.97 6.48
CA VAL A 28 -5.69 3.61 6.65
C VAL A 28 -4.34 3.58 7.40
N SER A 29 -3.50 4.59 7.21
CA SER A 29 -2.16 4.66 7.82
C SER A 29 -2.07 5.51 9.10
N LYS A 30 -3.17 6.12 9.59
CA LYS A 30 -3.14 7.05 10.73
C LYS A 30 -4.11 6.64 11.83
N ASN A 31 -3.66 6.77 13.08
CA ASN A 31 -4.44 6.64 14.31
C ASN A 31 -5.20 5.29 14.43
N SER A 32 -4.43 4.24 14.69
CA SER A 32 -4.87 2.90 15.07
C SER A 32 -5.25 2.83 16.56
N ILE A 33 -6.32 2.11 16.91
CA ILE A 33 -6.72 1.90 18.32
C ILE A 33 -5.85 0.80 18.96
N LYS A 34 -5.73 -0.36 18.29
CA LYS A 34 -4.89 -1.49 18.74
C LYS A 34 -4.23 -2.15 17.54
N VAL A 35 -2.95 -2.49 17.66
CA VAL A 35 -2.23 -3.35 16.71
C VAL A 35 -2.38 -4.79 17.19
N LEU A 36 -2.83 -5.68 16.30
CA LEU A 36 -3.19 -7.07 16.62
C LEU A 36 -2.18 -8.07 16.07
N GLY A 37 -1.29 -7.64 15.16
CA GLY A 37 -0.31 -8.52 14.53
C GLY A 37 0.33 -7.91 13.29
N TYR A 38 1.05 -8.74 12.54
CA TYR A 38 1.66 -8.41 11.27
C TYR A 38 1.55 -9.53 10.23
N PHE A 39 1.62 -9.12 8.97
CA PHE A 39 1.61 -9.99 7.81
C PHE A 39 2.65 -9.51 6.79
N ASN A 40 3.56 -10.41 6.41
CA ASN A 40 4.51 -10.19 5.32
C ASN A 40 4.06 -11.00 4.09
N PRO A 41 3.70 -10.35 2.97
CA PRO A 41 3.24 -11.04 1.77
C PRO A 41 4.35 -11.78 1.02
N ARG A 42 5.62 -11.37 1.16
CA ARG A 42 6.78 -11.96 0.46
C ARG A 42 7.21 -13.27 1.12
N THR A 43 7.33 -13.28 2.45
CA THR A 43 7.64 -14.49 3.23
C THR A 43 6.40 -15.30 3.63
N LYS A 44 5.19 -14.78 3.35
CA LYS A 44 3.88 -15.31 3.79
C LYS A 44 3.74 -15.47 5.32
N GLN A 45 4.66 -14.89 6.10
CA GLN A 45 4.64 -14.96 7.56
C GLN A 45 3.49 -14.13 8.12
N LEU A 46 2.72 -14.74 9.02
CA LEU A 46 1.54 -14.17 9.67
C LEU A 46 1.63 -14.45 11.18
N LYS A 47 1.79 -13.41 11.99
CA LYS A 47 1.72 -13.48 13.46
C LYS A 47 0.68 -12.50 13.97
N TYR A 48 -0.14 -12.93 14.92
CA TYR A 48 -1.22 -12.12 15.50
C TYR A 48 -1.59 -12.67 16.89
N ASP A 49 -2.25 -11.85 17.69
CA ASP A 49 -2.81 -12.24 18.98
C ASP A 49 -4.26 -12.75 18.79
N GLU A 50 -4.48 -14.02 19.10
CA GLU A 50 -5.79 -14.68 18.99
C GLU A 50 -6.80 -14.14 20.00
N LYS A 51 -6.39 -13.86 21.24
CA LYS A 51 -7.28 -13.39 22.30
C LYS A 51 -7.81 -12.01 21.96
N ALA A 52 -6.91 -11.09 21.62
CA ALA A 52 -7.28 -9.73 21.23
C ALA A 52 -8.16 -9.66 19.96
N ILE A 53 -8.02 -10.60 19.02
CA ILE A 53 -8.93 -10.68 17.87
C ILE A 53 -10.31 -11.17 18.31
N LEU A 54 -10.39 -12.25 19.10
CA LEU A 54 -11.66 -12.82 19.56
C LEU A 54 -12.48 -11.82 20.39
N GLU A 55 -11.85 -11.08 21.30
CA GLU A 55 -12.47 -9.98 22.06
C GLU A 55 -13.15 -8.96 21.12
N LEU A 56 -12.41 -8.47 20.13
CA LEU A 56 -12.91 -7.47 19.17
C LEU A 56 -14.02 -8.01 18.28
N LEU A 57 -13.97 -9.29 17.91
CA LEU A 57 -15.05 -9.97 17.18
C LEU A 57 -16.32 -10.10 18.05
N GLY A 58 -16.16 -10.35 19.34
CA GLY A 58 -17.26 -10.33 20.33
C GLY A 58 -17.91 -8.95 20.45
N PHE A 59 -17.12 -7.87 20.44
CA PHE A 59 -17.62 -6.48 20.38
C PHE A 59 -18.19 -6.07 19.01
N GLY A 60 -18.33 -7.00 18.05
CA GLY A 60 -18.93 -6.73 16.74
C GLY A 60 -18.03 -6.00 15.74
N ALA A 61 -16.70 -6.02 15.93
CA ALA A 61 -15.77 -5.48 14.94
C ALA A 61 -15.89 -6.23 13.60
N LYS A 62 -16.01 -5.51 12.49
CA LYS A 62 -16.05 -6.11 11.15
C LYS A 62 -14.63 -6.37 10.63
N VAL A 63 -14.47 -7.43 9.85
CA VAL A 63 -13.16 -7.82 9.29
C VAL A 63 -13.14 -7.55 7.79
N SER A 64 -12.03 -6.99 7.29
CA SER A 64 -11.85 -6.81 5.84
C SER A 64 -11.62 -8.14 5.11
N ASN A 65 -12.08 -8.27 3.86
CA ASN A 65 -12.02 -9.51 3.05
C ASN A 65 -10.63 -10.16 3.01
N ARG A 66 -9.54 -9.37 2.99
CA ARG A 66 -8.18 -9.93 2.99
C ARG A 66 -7.74 -10.46 4.36
N VAL A 67 -8.15 -9.80 5.45
CA VAL A 67 -7.88 -10.30 6.81
C VAL A 67 -8.73 -11.54 7.09
N ALA A 68 -9.99 -11.57 6.63
CA ALA A 68 -10.84 -12.75 6.70
C ALA A 68 -10.14 -13.99 6.10
N ARG A 69 -9.66 -13.91 4.85
CA ARG A 69 -8.88 -15.00 4.20
C ARG A 69 -7.56 -15.36 4.90
N LEU A 70 -6.96 -14.45 5.66
CA LEU A 70 -5.74 -14.74 6.45
C LEU A 70 -6.05 -15.47 7.76
N LEU A 71 -7.27 -15.28 8.30
CA LEU A 71 -7.71 -15.88 9.57
C LEU A 71 -8.58 -17.13 9.38
N GLU A 72 -9.16 -17.34 8.20
CA GLU A 72 -10.12 -18.42 7.86
C GLU A 72 -9.66 -19.83 8.30
N ASN A 73 -8.38 -20.15 8.10
CA ASN A 73 -7.80 -21.46 8.47
C ASN A 73 -7.42 -21.57 9.97
N LYS A 74 -7.49 -20.49 10.74
CA LYS A 74 -6.93 -20.42 12.12
C LYS A 74 -7.96 -20.03 13.18
N ILE A 75 -8.91 -19.15 12.85
CA ILE A 75 -9.99 -18.71 13.74
C ILE A 75 -11.33 -19.07 13.11
N LYS A 76 -12.08 -19.96 13.75
CA LYS A 76 -13.45 -20.33 13.33
C LYS A 76 -14.48 -19.36 13.92
N HIS A 77 -14.73 -18.23 13.27
CA HIS A 77 -15.73 -17.25 13.72
C HIS A 77 -16.72 -16.84 12.60
N LYS A 78 -18.00 -16.68 12.95
CA LYS A 78 -19.12 -16.49 11.99
C LYS A 78 -18.97 -15.28 11.08
N THR A 79 -18.26 -14.23 11.53
CA THR A 79 -18.01 -12.98 10.78
C THR A 79 -16.82 -13.03 9.83
N LEU A 80 -16.03 -14.12 9.80
CA LEU A 80 -14.83 -14.25 8.98
C LEU A 80 -15.10 -14.78 7.56
N LYS A 81 -16.36 -14.87 7.11
CA LYS A 81 -16.68 -15.30 5.75
C LYS A 81 -16.19 -14.25 4.74
N PRO A 82 -15.24 -14.56 3.83
CA PRO A 82 -14.81 -13.60 2.82
C PRO A 82 -15.93 -13.35 1.81
N ILE A 83 -16.13 -12.08 1.41
CA ILE A 83 -17.11 -11.74 0.38
C ILE A 83 -16.57 -12.17 -0.99
N ASN A 84 -16.90 -13.39 -1.39
CA ASN A 84 -16.77 -13.84 -2.78
C ASN A 84 -17.81 -13.09 -3.60
N HIS A 85 -17.36 -12.15 -4.42
CA HIS A 85 -18.21 -11.52 -5.42
C HIS A 85 -18.44 -12.57 -6.50
N PRO A 86 -19.69 -12.91 -6.85
CA PRO A 86 -19.95 -13.84 -7.94
C PRO A 86 -19.41 -13.23 -9.24
N GLU A 87 -18.72 -14.05 -10.03
CA GLU A 87 -18.24 -13.63 -11.34
C GLU A 87 -19.42 -13.15 -12.18
N LYS A 88 -19.36 -11.88 -12.61
CA LYS A 88 -20.40 -11.32 -13.48
C LYS A 88 -20.33 -12.03 -14.84
N LYS A 89 -21.16 -13.05 -15.05
CA LYS A 89 -21.47 -13.56 -16.39
C LYS A 89 -21.93 -12.37 -17.24
N ALA A 90 -21.11 -11.96 -18.21
CA ALA A 90 -21.35 -10.78 -19.01
C ALA A 90 -22.62 -10.95 -19.86
N LYS A 91 -23.72 -10.29 -19.46
CA LYS A 91 -24.91 -10.19 -20.31
C LYS A 91 -24.62 -9.21 -21.44
N LYS A 92 -24.84 -9.65 -22.69
CA LYS A 92 -24.72 -8.86 -23.92
C LYS A 92 -25.49 -7.53 -23.79
N ILE A 93 -24.77 -6.41 -23.86
CA ILE A 93 -25.37 -5.12 -24.22
C ILE A 93 -25.39 -5.08 -25.75
N LYS A 94 -26.58 -4.95 -26.35
CA LYS A 94 -26.75 -4.83 -27.79
C LYS A 94 -26.49 -3.38 -28.20
N THR A 95 -25.36 -3.08 -28.81
CA THR A 95 -25.09 -1.75 -29.38
C THR A 95 -25.80 -1.58 -30.74
N LYS A 96 -27.07 -1.18 -30.68
CA LYS A 96 -27.54 -0.03 -31.47
C LYS A 96 -27.46 1.16 -30.50
N GLU A 97 -27.11 2.40 -30.85
CA GLU A 97 -26.99 3.02 -32.18
C GLU A 97 -25.55 3.37 -32.62
N THR A 98 -25.41 3.88 -33.84
CA THR A 98 -24.16 4.42 -34.39
C THR A 98 -24.44 5.77 -35.07
N LYS A 99 -23.47 6.70 -34.95
CA LYS A 99 -23.23 7.89 -35.79
C LYS A 99 -24.15 9.12 -35.66
N THR A 100 -23.67 10.09 -34.86
CA THR A 100 -23.49 11.53 -35.18
C THR A 100 -22.57 12.10 -34.10
N GLU A 101 -21.57 12.96 -34.32
CA GLU A 101 -20.79 13.37 -35.49
C GLU A 101 -19.58 14.18 -34.95
N LYS A 102 -18.36 14.04 -35.54
CA LYS A 102 -17.19 14.98 -35.46
C LYS A 102 -16.60 15.22 -34.03
N SER A 103 -15.28 15.22 -33.79
CA SER A 103 -14.15 15.66 -34.63
C SER A 103 -12.84 14.88 -34.37
N ALA A 104 -12.07 14.60 -35.43
CA ALA A 104 -10.59 14.55 -35.40
C ALA A 104 -10.07 16.02 -35.46
N THR A 105 -8.83 16.41 -35.16
CA THR A 105 -7.46 15.86 -35.33
C THR A 105 -6.58 16.26 -34.12
N GLU A 106 -5.58 15.52 -33.64
CA GLU A 106 -4.28 15.11 -34.22
C GLU A 106 -3.24 16.23 -34.45
N GLU A 107 -2.24 16.29 -33.55
CA GLU A 107 -0.81 16.67 -33.70
C GLU A 107 -0.17 16.55 -32.27
N THR A 108 0.75 15.67 -31.87
CA THR A 108 2.05 15.12 -32.37
C THR A 108 3.18 16.16 -32.40
N ILE A 109 4.02 16.30 -31.36
CA ILE A 109 5.24 15.50 -30.98
C ILE A 109 6.56 16.13 -31.52
N ALA A 110 7.56 16.23 -30.62
CA ALA A 110 8.97 16.62 -30.85
C ALA A 110 9.19 18.11 -31.24
N LYS A 111 10.37 18.74 -31.09
CA LYS A 111 11.75 18.29 -30.80
C LYS A 111 12.54 19.49 -30.20
N GLU A 112 13.48 19.31 -29.27
CA GLU A 112 14.95 19.58 -29.33
C GLU A 112 15.30 20.32 -28.01
N LYS A 113 16.30 20.02 -27.17
CA LYS A 113 17.57 19.27 -27.22
C LYS A 113 18.72 20.04 -27.89
N GLU A 114 19.86 20.10 -27.18
CA GLU A 114 21.17 20.71 -27.58
C GLU A 114 21.16 22.27 -27.59
N THR A 115 22.19 23.04 -27.25
CA THR A 115 23.58 22.89 -26.69
C THR A 115 23.95 24.30 -26.10
N THR A 116 25.02 24.62 -25.36
CA THR A 116 26.43 24.16 -25.36
C THR A 116 27.12 24.57 -24.04
N SER A 117 28.15 23.82 -23.66
CA SER A 117 29.25 24.14 -22.75
C SER A 117 30.06 25.40 -23.08
N VAL A 118 30.89 25.83 -22.09
CA VAL A 118 32.29 26.36 -22.15
C VAL A 118 32.58 26.98 -20.74
N GLU A 119 33.55 26.58 -19.90
CA GLU A 119 35.02 26.40 -20.01
C GLU A 119 35.79 27.75 -19.91
N ILE A 120 36.83 27.99 -19.07
CA ILE A 120 37.62 27.19 -18.09
C ILE A 120 38.10 28.14 -16.94
N LYS A 121 38.40 27.66 -15.70
CA LYS A 121 39.65 27.93 -14.90
C LYS A 121 39.61 27.61 -13.40
N ASP A 122 40.19 26.46 -13.08
CA ASP A 122 41.27 26.23 -12.09
C ASP A 122 41.62 27.34 -11.09
N THR A 123 41.53 27.02 -9.80
CA THR A 123 42.70 27.20 -8.92
C THR A 123 42.72 26.10 -7.85
N GLU A 124 43.77 25.29 -7.93
CA GLU A 124 44.39 24.53 -6.84
C GLU A 124 44.61 25.45 -5.61
N ILE A 125 44.81 25.01 -4.36
CA ILE A 125 45.69 23.95 -3.85
C ILE A 125 45.29 23.67 -2.36
N PRO A 126 45.83 22.65 -1.65
CA PRO A 126 45.03 21.82 -0.73
C PRO A 126 45.39 21.93 0.76
N ASP A 127 44.98 20.88 1.49
CA ASP A 127 45.49 20.37 2.77
C ASP A 127 45.23 21.16 4.07
N GLY A 128 44.63 20.45 5.03
CA GLY A 128 44.24 21.01 6.33
C GLY A 128 43.60 20.02 7.31
N ALA A 129 43.82 18.71 7.15
CA ALA A 129 43.48 17.70 8.16
C ALA A 129 44.74 16.92 8.54
N PRO A 130 45.04 16.82 9.84
CA PRO A 130 44.76 15.52 10.47
C PRO A 130 43.96 15.60 11.78
N LEU A 131 43.40 14.45 12.14
CA LEU A 131 42.64 14.17 13.36
C LEU A 131 43.55 14.07 14.61
N PRO A 132 42.98 14.13 15.84
CA PRO A 132 43.75 14.50 17.04
C PRO A 132 44.59 13.37 17.63
N THR A 133 45.72 13.74 18.25
CA THR A 133 46.58 12.85 19.04
C THR A 133 46.40 13.10 20.54
N LEU A 134 46.09 12.03 21.28
CA LEU A 134 45.96 12.01 22.74
C LEU A 134 47.30 11.67 23.40
N THR A 135 47.94 12.68 24.00
CA THR A 135 49.12 12.60 24.89
C THR A 135 49.24 13.95 25.61
N LEU A 136 49.53 14.05 26.91
CA LEU A 136 49.83 13.05 27.94
C LEU A 136 49.16 13.49 29.26
#